data_AF-A0AAV9D056-F1
#
_entry.id   AF-A0AAV9D056-F1
#
_cell.length_a   1.000
_cell.length_b   1.000
_cell.length_c   1.000
_cell.angle_alpha   90.00
_cell.angle_beta   90.00
_cell.angle_gamma   90.00
#
_symmetry.space_group_name_H-M   'P 1'
#
loop_
_entity.id
_entity.type
_entity.pdbx_description
1 polymer ?
#
loop_
_entity_poly.entity_id
_entity_poly.type
_entity_poly.pdbx_seq_one_letter_code
_entity_poly.pdbx_strand_id
1 'polypeptide(L)' 'MRCSKTQYRKPCLFFCQKCCVQCLCVPPGTYGNKQFCPCYDNWKTKRGGPKCP' A
#
# COMPACT_ATOMS: atom_id res chain seq x y z
N MET A 1 5.60 10.01 -2.08
CA MET A 1 5.87 8.57 -2.09
C MET A 1 5.25 7.94 -0.84
N ARG A 2 4.48 6.86 -0.94
CA ARG A 2 3.75 6.27 0.20
C ARG A 2 4.62 6.00 1.44
N CYS A 3 5.85 5.56 1.21
CA CYS A 3 6.78 5.16 2.27
C CYS A 3 7.73 6.28 2.76
N SER A 4 7.49 7.56 2.43
CA SER A 4 8.46 8.62 2.75
C SER A 4 8.47 9.06 4.21
N LYS A 5 7.35 8.90 4.95
CA LYS A 5 7.20 9.32 6.36
C LYS A 5 7.29 8.17 7.38
N THR A 6 7.48 6.93 6.93
CA THR A 6 7.60 5.78 7.84
C THR A 6 9.07 5.54 8.21
N GLN A 7 9.32 5.19 9.48
CA GLN A 7 10.63 4.71 9.93
C GLN A 7 10.99 3.35 9.29
N TYR A 8 9.98 2.55 8.93
CA TYR A 8 10.14 1.23 8.32
C TYR A 8 10.12 1.31 6.79
N ARG A 9 11.05 2.09 6.23
CA ARG A 9 11.05 2.42 4.79
C ARG A 9 11.26 1.21 3.88
N LYS A 10 12.20 0.32 4.23
CA LYS A 10 12.49 -0.92 3.47
C LYS A 10 11.28 -1.86 3.34
N PRO A 11 10.65 -2.33 4.45
CA PRO A 11 9.49 -3.21 4.35
C PRO A 11 8.28 -2.49 3.73
N CYS A 12 8.08 -1.19 3.98
CA CYS A 12 7.01 -0.44 3.32
C CYS A 12 7.17 -0.45 1.80
N LEU A 13 8.38 -0.19 1.29
CA LEU A 13 8.64 -0.20 -0.16
C LEU A 13 8.41 -1.59 -0.77
N PHE A 14 8.80 -2.65 -0.07
CA PHE A 14 8.57 -4.02 -0.51
C PHE A 14 7.08 -4.34 -0.70
N PHE A 15 6.23 -4.01 0.30
CA PHE A 15 4.79 -4.21 0.17
C PHE A 15 4.16 -3.23 -0.83
N CYS A 16 4.59 -1.98 -0.86
CA CYS A 16 4.11 -0.98 -1.81
C CYS A 16 4.38 -1.40 -3.27
N GLN A 17 5.57 -1.90 -3.58
CA GLN A 17 5.89 -2.43 -4.91
C GLN A 17 5.04 -3.67 -5.24
N LYS A 18 4.87 -4.57 -4.28
CA LYS A 18 4.02 -5.76 -4.49
C LYS A 18 2.57 -5.37 -4.82
N CYS A 19 2.02 -4.37 -4.11
CA CYS A 19 0.69 -3.83 -4.38
C CYS A 19 0.63 -3.03 -5.68
N CYS A 20 1.70 -2.30 -6.00
CA CYS A 20 1.82 -1.58 -7.27
C CYS A 20 1.81 -2.54 -8.47
N VAL A 21 2.53 -3.66 -8.42
CA VAL A 21 2.54 -4.63 -9.53
C VAL A 21 1.21 -5.36 -9.65
N GLN A 22 0.58 -5.69 -8.52
CA GLN A 22 -0.71 -6.39 -8.52
C GLN A 22 -1.87 -5.50 -8.98
N CYS A 23 -1.93 -4.27 -8.49
CA CYS A 23 -3.06 -3.37 -8.66
C CYS A 23 -2.82 -2.26 -9.68
N LEU A 24 -1.57 -2.13 -10.18
CA LEU A 24 -1.13 -1.09 -11.12
C LEU A 24 -1.46 0.34 -10.69
N CYS A 25 -1.70 0.55 -9.38
CA CYS A 25 -2.19 1.79 -8.81
C CYS A 25 -1.59 1.97 -7.41
N VAL A 26 -1.07 3.17 -7.12
CA VAL A 26 -0.58 3.56 -5.80
C VAL A 26 -1.27 4.87 -5.39
N PRO A 27 -2.00 4.89 -4.27
CA PRO A 27 -2.75 6.07 -3.88
C PRO A 27 -1.82 7.21 -3.42
N PRO A 28 -2.20 8.48 -3.67
CA PRO A 28 -1.36 9.63 -3.36
C PRO A 28 -1.27 9.94 -1.86
N GLY A 29 -0.15 10.53 -1.45
CA GLY A 29 0.15 10.93 -0.07
C GLY A 29 1.02 9.92 0.69
N THR A 30 1.09 10.06 2.02
CA THR A 30 1.81 9.12 2.92
C THR A 30 0.90 8.23 3.77
N TYR A 31 -0.34 8.66 4.02
CA TYR A 31 -1.39 7.89 4.67
C TYR A 31 -2.76 8.15 3.99
N GLY A 32 -3.75 7.28 4.17
CA GLY A 32 -5.13 7.48 3.66
C GLY A 32 -5.33 7.23 2.16
N ASN A 33 -6.28 7.93 1.53
CA ASN A 33 -6.57 7.95 0.07
C ASN A 33 -6.68 6.58 -0.63
N LYS A 34 -6.92 5.50 0.09
CA LYS A 34 -6.98 4.15 -0.49
C LYS A 34 -8.19 3.99 -1.43
N GLN A 35 -9.23 4.80 -1.25
CA GLN A 35 -10.38 4.94 -2.15
C GLN A 35 -10.02 5.26 -3.62
N PHE A 36 -8.86 5.89 -3.87
CA PHE A 36 -8.39 6.13 -5.25
C PHE A 36 -7.95 4.86 -5.96
N CYS A 37 -7.52 3.84 -5.20
CA CYS A 37 -7.06 2.57 -5.73
C CYS A 37 -7.81 1.43 -5.00
N PRO A 38 -9.03 1.06 -5.43
CA PRO A 38 -9.86 0.08 -4.73
C PRO A 38 -9.19 -1.30 -4.61
N CYS A 39 -8.36 -1.71 -5.58
CA CYS A 39 -7.57 -2.94 -5.45
C CYS A 39 -6.55 -2.85 -4.31
N TYR A 40 -5.89 -1.70 -4.13
CA TYR A 40 -4.91 -1.47 -3.06
C TYR A 40 -5.56 -1.50 -1.68
N ASP A 41 -6.80 -1.01 -1.58
CA ASP A 41 -7.59 -1.04 -0.34
C ASP A 41 -8.15 -2.43 -0.01
N ASN A 42 -8.67 -3.12 -1.03
CA ASN A 42 -9.28 -4.44 -0.86
C ASN A 42 -8.26 -5.56 -0.68
N TRP A 43 -6.97 -5.32 -0.94
CA TRP A 43 -5.97 -6.37 -0.79
C TRP A 43 -5.60 -6.61 0.67
N LYS A 44 -6.18 -7.67 1.23
CA LYS A 44 -6.03 -8.07 2.62
C LYS A 44 -5.10 -9.28 2.76
N THR A 45 -4.51 -9.39 3.94
CA THR A 45 -3.78 -10.59 4.36
C THR A 45 -4.76 -11.73 4.67
N LYS A 46 -4.29 -12.97 4.78
CA LYS A 46 -5.12 -14.11 5.20
C LYS A 46 -5.79 -13.92 6.57
N ARG A 47 -5.24 -13.03 7.40
CA ARG A 47 -5.77 -12.66 8.73
C ARG A 47 -6.77 -11.49 8.67
N GLY A 48 -7.12 -11.00 7.48
CA GLY A 48 -8.07 -9.90 7.29
C GLY A 48 -7.50 -8.48 7.44
N GLY A 49 -6.24 -8.33 7.88
CA GLY A 49 -5.59 -7.03 7.98
C GLY A 49 -5.16 -6.44 6.62
N PRO A 50 -4.97 -5.11 6.50
CA PRO A 50 -4.54 -4.47 5.26
C PRO A 50 -3.14 -4.96 4.87
N LYS A 51 -2.99 -5.42 3.62
CA LYS A 51 -1.71 -5.92 3.11
C LYS A 51 -0.85 -4.80 2.53
N CYS A 52 -1.49 -3.75 2.02
CA CYS A 52 -0.83 -2.64 1.36
C CYS A 52 -0.68 -1.44 2.32
N PRO A 53 0.50 -0.79 2.34
CA PRO A 53 0.79 0.32 3.23
C PRO A 53 -0.15 1.51 3.00
#